data_AF-A7AM64-F1
#
_entry.id   AF-A7AM64-F1
#
_cell.length_a   1.000
_cell.length_b   1.000
_cell.length_c   1.000
_cell.angle_alpha   90.00
_cell.angle_beta   90.00
_cell.angle_gamma   90.00
#
_symmetry.space_group_name_H-M   'P 1'
#
loop_
_entity.id
_entity.type
_entity.pdbx_description
1 polymer ?
#
loop_
_entity_poly.entity_id
_entity_poly.type
_entity_poly.pdbx_seq_one_letter_code
_entity_poly.pdbx_strand_id
1 'polypeptide(L)'
;MEHERKQGCSDLEAFIVSKYDPLLAIVKELNENLQHLERENLRLERRIVNLEQHVAGTHDSNTKDIQPAESIHTLEEESALSPPWLFSCQIGTAISTLQVLLEFDPSNTIELDVATWTREENIWISLMEEIPAIGEIRVDLNEMVNLSSMRRIARRVLMELSQKEAMIVLRNVPGKTEATTNATAITLVAILASAMAEAWKVSYNNIYNSE
;
A
#
# COMPACT_ATOMS: atom_id res chain seq x y z
N MET A 1 27.49 -7.41 -63.43
CA MET A 1 26.27 -8.24 -63.30
C MET A 1 26.27 -9.21 -62.12
N GLU A 2 27.20 -10.17 -61.96
CA GLU A 2 27.16 -11.07 -60.78
C GLU A 2 27.60 -10.39 -59.46
N HIS A 3 28.56 -9.46 -59.51
CA HIS A 3 29.02 -8.72 -58.34
C HIS A 3 27.98 -7.72 -57.80
N GLU A 4 27.21 -7.07 -58.67
CA GLU A 4 26.13 -6.14 -58.28
C GLU A 4 24.95 -6.86 -57.62
N ARG A 5 24.64 -8.08 -58.05
CA ARG A 5 23.61 -8.92 -57.39
C ARG A 5 24.02 -9.36 -56.00
N LYS A 6 25.30 -9.68 -55.78
CA LYS A 6 25.82 -10.05 -54.45
C LYS A 6 25.85 -8.85 -53.49
N GLN A 7 26.19 -7.66 -53.99
CA GLN A 7 26.19 -6.43 -53.19
C GLN A 7 24.78 -6.04 -52.74
N GLY A 8 23.80 -6.06 -53.64
CA GLY A 8 22.40 -5.76 -53.29
C GLY A 8 21.78 -6.76 -52.29
N CYS A 9 22.23 -8.01 -52.28
CA CYS A 9 21.82 -9.01 -51.29
C CYS A 9 22.39 -8.70 -49.89
N SER A 10 23.66 -8.28 -49.83
CA SER A 10 24.33 -7.90 -48.57
C SER A 10 23.76 -6.62 -47.96
N ASP A 11 23.43 -5.62 -48.78
CA ASP A 11 22.87 -4.36 -48.30
C ASP A 11 21.43 -4.55 -47.77
N LEU A 12 20.67 -5.47 -48.38
CA LEU A 12 19.34 -5.84 -47.91
C LEU A 12 19.40 -6.59 -46.57
N GLU A 13 20.32 -7.56 -46.42
CA GLU A 13 20.53 -8.24 -45.12
C GLU A 13 20.93 -7.24 -44.02
N ALA A 14 21.83 -6.30 -44.32
CA ALA A 14 22.23 -5.27 -43.38
C ALA A 14 21.06 -4.35 -42.98
N PHE A 15 20.18 -4.01 -43.92
CA PHE A 15 18.97 -3.23 -43.64
C PHE A 15 17.97 -4.01 -42.78
N ILE A 16 17.75 -5.29 -43.08
CA ILE A 16 16.84 -6.15 -42.31
C ILE A 16 17.29 -6.21 -40.85
N VAL A 17 18.57 -6.53 -40.61
CA VAL A 17 19.09 -6.66 -39.25
C VAL A 17 19.14 -5.32 -38.50
N SER A 18 19.54 -4.23 -39.17
CA SER A 18 19.75 -2.95 -38.49
C SER A 18 18.50 -2.08 -38.34
N LYS A 19 17.48 -2.27 -39.18
CA LYS A 19 16.28 -1.44 -39.21
C LYS A 19 15.01 -2.23 -39.03
N TYR A 20 14.84 -3.34 -39.74
CA TYR A 20 13.59 -4.10 -39.73
C TYR A 20 13.43 -4.92 -38.44
N ASP A 21 14.45 -5.67 -38.03
CA ASP A 21 14.39 -6.52 -36.84
C ASP A 21 14.16 -5.72 -35.53
N PRO A 22 14.82 -4.56 -35.30
CA PRO A 22 14.50 -3.72 -34.15
C PRO A 22 13.07 -3.18 -34.18
N LEU A 23 12.57 -2.78 -35.36
CA LEU A 23 11.19 -2.30 -35.51
C LEU A 23 10.19 -3.41 -35.23
N LEU A 24 10.48 -4.62 -35.71
CA LEU A 24 9.66 -5.81 -35.47
C LEU A 24 9.67 -6.19 -33.98
N ALA A 25 10.81 -6.06 -33.30
CA ALA A 25 10.91 -6.27 -31.85
C ALA A 25 10.03 -5.28 -31.08
N ILE A 26 10.10 -3.98 -31.41
CA ILE A 26 9.26 -2.94 -30.79
C ILE A 26 7.78 -3.21 -31.04
N VAL A 27 7.40 -3.61 -32.27
CA VAL A 27 6.00 -3.94 -32.59
C VAL A 27 5.51 -5.15 -31.80
N LYS A 28 6.35 -6.16 -31.60
CA LYS A 28 6.01 -7.32 -30.76
C LYS A 28 5.83 -6.92 -29.31
N GLU A 29 6.75 -6.15 -28.75
CA GLU A 29 6.68 -5.66 -27.37
C GLU A 29 5.44 -4.79 -27.14
N LEU A 30 5.15 -3.87 -28.05
CA LEU A 30 3.93 -3.05 -27.99
C LEU A 30 2.65 -3.89 -28.04
N ASN A 31 2.63 -4.93 -28.88
CA ASN A 31 1.48 -5.84 -28.97
C ASN A 31 1.32 -6.70 -27.71
N GLU A 32 2.42 -7.17 -27.12
CA GLU A 32 2.41 -7.89 -25.84
C GLU A 32 1.91 -6.99 -24.70
N ASN A 33 2.37 -5.74 -24.64
CA ASN A 33 1.92 -4.74 -23.66
C ASN A 33 0.45 -4.39 -23.86
N LEU A 34 -0.02 -4.23 -25.10
CA LEU A 34 -1.43 -3.99 -25.40
C LEU A 34 -2.31 -5.14 -24.91
N GLN A 35 -1.93 -6.39 -25.20
CA GLN A 35 -2.65 -7.58 -24.73
C GLN A 35 -2.61 -7.74 -23.21
N HIS A 36 -1.54 -7.29 -22.55
CA HIS A 36 -1.48 -7.23 -21.10
C HIS A 36 -2.47 -6.20 -20.53
N LEU A 37 -2.48 -4.98 -21.10
CA LEU A 37 -3.40 -3.91 -20.72
C LEU A 37 -4.87 -4.28 -20.94
N GLU A 38 -5.21 -4.91 -22.07
CA GLU A 38 -6.57 -5.39 -22.33
C GLU A 38 -7.04 -6.42 -21.30
N ARG A 39 -6.16 -7.34 -20.89
CA ARG A 39 -6.45 -8.33 -19.85
C ARG A 39 -6.65 -7.69 -18.48
N GLU A 40 -5.80 -6.73 -18.10
CA GLU A 40 -5.97 -6.00 -16.84
C GLU A 40 -7.23 -5.14 -16.86
N ASN A 41 -7.55 -4.49 -17.98
CA ASN A 41 -8.78 -3.72 -18.12
C ASN A 41 -10.04 -4.59 -17.93
N LEU A 42 -10.11 -5.74 -18.62
CA LEU A 42 -11.19 -6.72 -18.40
C LEU A 42 -11.28 -7.20 -16.94
N ARG A 43 -10.14 -7.36 -16.25
CA ARG A 43 -10.11 -7.73 -14.83
C ARG A 43 -10.68 -6.62 -13.96
N LEU A 44 -10.33 -5.37 -14.24
CA LEU A 44 -10.80 -4.20 -13.52
C LEU A 44 -12.30 -3.94 -13.77
N GLU A 45 -12.77 -4.04 -15.02
CA GLU A 45 -14.20 -3.93 -15.37
C GLU A 45 -15.03 -4.96 -14.59
N ARG A 46 -14.59 -6.23 -14.54
CA ARG A 46 -15.26 -7.25 -13.72
C ARG A 46 -15.28 -6.89 -12.24
N ARG A 47 -14.19 -6.31 -11.72
CA ARG A 47 -14.09 -5.89 -10.32
C ARG A 47 -15.03 -4.72 -10.03
N ILE A 48 -15.15 -3.75 -10.94
CA ILE A 48 -16.10 -2.64 -10.85
C ILE A 48 -17.53 -3.18 -10.80
N VAL A 49 -17.93 -4.04 -11.73
CA VAL A 49 -19.28 -4.64 -11.73
C VAL A 49 -19.58 -5.38 -10.43
N ASN A 50 -18.63 -6.16 -9.92
CA ASN A 50 -18.79 -6.87 -8.65
C ASN A 50 -18.96 -5.89 -7.47
N LEU A 51 -18.19 -4.80 -7.45
CA LEU A 51 -18.28 -3.77 -6.41
C LEU A 51 -19.61 -3.00 -6.49
N GLU A 52 -20.03 -2.60 -7.69
CA GLU A 52 -21.33 -1.95 -7.93
C GLU A 52 -22.48 -2.84 -7.48
N GLN A 53 -22.42 -4.14 -7.76
CA GLN A 53 -23.43 -5.10 -7.31
C GLN A 53 -23.45 -5.26 -5.78
N HIS A 54 -22.28 -5.25 -5.13
CA HIS A 54 -22.21 -5.27 -3.67
C HIS A 54 -22.82 -4.01 -3.06
N VAL A 55 -22.51 -2.83 -3.60
CA VAL A 55 -23.06 -1.55 -3.16
C VAL A 55 -24.57 -1.50 -3.33
N ALA A 56 -25.09 -1.91 -4.50
CA ALA A 56 -26.52 -2.00 -4.77
C ALA A 56 -27.24 -2.99 -3.83
N GLY A 57 -26.63 -4.15 -3.58
CA GLY A 57 -27.18 -5.16 -2.66
C GLY A 57 -27.28 -4.70 -1.20
N THR A 58 -26.39 -3.80 -0.75
CA THR A 58 -26.53 -3.15 0.57
C THR A 58 -27.69 -2.16 0.62
N HIS A 59 -28.04 -1.51 -0.49
CA HIS A 59 -29.05 -0.45 -0.53
C HIS A 59 -30.50 -0.99 -0.54
N ASP A 60 -30.71 -2.21 -1.04
CA ASP A 60 -32.04 -2.85 -1.09
C ASP A 60 -32.48 -3.50 0.24
N SER A 61 -31.60 -3.54 1.25
CA SER A 61 -31.93 -4.12 2.56
C SER A 61 -32.58 -3.14 3.55
N ASN A 62 -32.73 -1.86 3.20
CA ASN A 62 -33.39 -0.86 4.05
C ASN A 62 -34.38 -0.02 3.24
N THR A 63 -35.50 -0.62 2.85
CA THR A 63 -36.69 0.14 2.47
C THR A 63 -37.48 0.53 3.71
N LYS A 64 -37.31 1.78 4.15
CA LYS A 64 -38.40 2.67 4.58
C LYS A 64 -37.91 4.12 4.75
N ASP A 65 -38.69 4.99 4.13
CA ASP A 65 -38.74 6.45 4.23
C ASP A 65 -37.88 7.27 3.26
N ILE A 66 -38.60 7.71 2.22
CA ILE A 66 -38.23 8.69 1.21
C ILE A 66 -38.34 10.09 1.85
N GLN A 67 -37.24 10.85 1.86
CA GLN A 67 -37.27 12.31 1.86
C GLN A 67 -36.51 12.84 0.64
N PRO A 68 -36.98 13.94 0.02
CA PRO A 68 -36.54 14.36 -1.30
C PRO A 68 -35.14 14.97 -1.26
N ALA A 69 -34.42 14.74 -2.34
CA ALA A 69 -33.05 15.15 -2.60
C ALA A 69 -32.78 16.63 -2.29
N GLU A 70 -32.02 16.87 -1.22
CA GLU A 70 -31.10 18.00 -1.19
C GLU A 70 -29.72 17.45 -1.54
N SER A 71 -29.13 18.07 -2.56
CA SER A 71 -27.78 17.89 -3.10
C SER A 71 -26.72 17.60 -2.04
N ILE A 72 -26.53 16.31 -1.73
CA ILE A 72 -25.32 15.81 -1.10
C ILE A 72 -24.29 15.65 -2.23
N HIS A 73 -23.75 16.78 -2.69
CA HIS A 73 -22.35 16.80 -3.09
C HIS A 73 -21.53 16.98 -1.80
N THR A 74 -21.60 16.01 -0.88
CA THR A 74 -20.44 15.79 -0.03
C THR A 74 -19.39 15.27 -0.99
N LEU A 75 -18.40 16.12 -1.29
CA LEU A 75 -17.10 15.65 -1.71
C LEU A 75 -16.74 14.51 -0.75
N GLU A 76 -16.88 13.27 -1.21
CA GLU A 76 -16.29 12.13 -0.51
C GLU A 76 -14.82 12.51 -0.37
N GLU A 77 -14.34 12.65 0.88
CA GLU A 77 -12.95 12.96 1.16
C GLU A 77 -12.09 12.03 0.29
N GLU A 78 -11.10 12.55 -0.44
CA GLU A 78 -10.16 11.76 -1.27
C GLU A 78 -9.55 10.57 -0.49
N SER A 79 -9.60 10.58 0.85
CA SER A 79 -9.30 9.45 1.72
C SER A 79 -10.14 8.18 1.45
N ALA A 80 -11.37 8.30 0.95
CA ALA A 80 -12.27 7.19 0.60
C ALA A 80 -11.87 6.49 -0.71
N LEU A 81 -11.07 7.16 -1.56
CA LEU A 81 -10.51 6.60 -2.80
C LEU A 81 -9.16 5.92 -2.58
N SER A 82 -8.54 6.10 -1.40
CA SER A 82 -7.31 5.37 -1.04
C SER A 82 -7.65 3.91 -0.72
N PRO A 83 -6.91 2.91 -1.26
CA PRO A 83 -7.09 1.52 -0.87
C PRO A 83 -6.93 1.40 0.66
N PRO A 84 -7.65 0.48 1.32
CA PRO A 84 -7.60 0.37 2.77
C PRO A 84 -6.17 0.05 3.22
N TRP A 85 -5.47 1.06 3.72
CA TRP A 85 -4.11 0.96 4.28
C TRP A 85 -4.10 0.23 5.62
N LEU A 86 -5.29 0.03 6.21
CA LEU A 86 -5.54 -0.77 7.39
C LEU A 86 -6.54 -1.87 7.05
N PHE A 87 -6.15 -3.12 7.22
CA PHE A 87 -7.00 -4.29 7.05
C PHE A 87 -6.66 -5.34 8.10
N SER A 88 -7.56 -6.30 8.26
CA SER A 88 -7.36 -7.44 9.17
C SER A 88 -7.20 -8.73 8.38
N CYS A 89 -6.41 -9.65 8.93
CA CYS A 89 -6.20 -10.98 8.36
C CYS A 89 -6.71 -12.05 9.33
N GLN A 90 -6.86 -13.27 8.82
CA GLN A 90 -7.20 -14.41 9.66
C GLN A 90 -6.10 -14.62 10.73
N ILE A 91 -6.52 -14.96 11.94
CA ILE A 91 -5.62 -15.33 13.04
C ILE A 91 -4.64 -16.42 12.58
N GLY A 92 -3.36 -16.25 12.94
CA GLY A 92 -2.29 -17.21 12.62
C GLY A 92 -1.72 -17.10 11.21
N THR A 93 -2.15 -16.12 10.40
CA THR A 93 -1.55 -15.88 9.07
C THR A 93 -0.05 -15.57 9.22
N ALA A 94 0.81 -16.36 8.58
CA ALA A 94 2.26 -16.17 8.63
C ALA A 94 2.67 -14.83 7.98
N ILE A 95 3.71 -14.19 8.51
CA ILE A 95 4.18 -12.90 7.99
C ILE A 95 4.69 -13.02 6.55
N SER A 96 5.34 -14.14 6.22
CA SER A 96 5.80 -14.47 4.86
C SER A 96 4.64 -14.55 3.86
N THR A 97 3.48 -15.04 4.29
CA THR A 97 2.28 -15.05 3.44
C THR A 97 1.80 -13.63 3.15
N LEU A 98 1.81 -12.74 4.14
CA LEU A 98 1.43 -11.33 3.94
C LEU A 98 2.42 -10.60 3.03
N GLN A 99 3.72 -10.81 3.24
CA GLN A 99 4.78 -10.24 2.41
C GLN A 99 4.60 -10.61 0.93
N VAL A 100 4.33 -11.89 0.63
CA VAL A 100 4.11 -12.35 -0.75
C VAL A 100 2.80 -11.81 -1.34
N LEU A 101 1.70 -11.84 -0.57
CA LEU A 101 0.38 -11.43 -1.07
C LEU A 101 0.25 -9.93 -1.33
N LEU A 102 0.97 -9.13 -0.53
CA LEU A 102 0.92 -7.67 -0.58
C LEU A 102 2.16 -7.09 -1.27
N GLU A 103 3.07 -7.94 -1.73
CA GLU A 103 4.29 -7.57 -2.46
C GLU A 103 5.26 -6.69 -1.65
N PHE A 104 5.33 -6.87 -0.33
CA PHE A 104 6.28 -6.17 0.54
C PHE A 104 7.58 -6.94 0.74
N ASP A 105 8.70 -6.22 0.76
CA ASP A 105 10.01 -6.80 1.04
C ASP A 105 10.14 -7.22 2.53
N PRO A 106 10.68 -8.41 2.83
CA PRO A 106 10.87 -8.85 4.20
C PRO A 106 11.74 -7.93 5.07
N SER A 107 12.71 -7.24 4.47
CA SER A 107 13.58 -6.25 5.13
C SER A 107 12.87 -4.96 5.53
N ASN A 108 11.63 -4.77 5.06
CA ASN A 108 10.84 -3.59 5.29
C ASN A 108 9.51 -3.91 6.00
N THR A 109 9.53 -4.98 6.80
CA THR A 109 8.38 -5.45 7.56
C THR A 109 8.66 -5.37 9.06
N ILE A 110 7.76 -4.73 9.82
CA ILE A 110 7.78 -4.68 11.29
C ILE A 110 6.67 -5.59 11.82
N GLU A 111 6.98 -6.38 12.84
CA GLU A 111 5.99 -7.18 13.56
C GLU A 111 5.92 -6.72 15.01
N LEU A 112 4.74 -6.32 15.49
CA LEU A 112 4.54 -5.84 16.85
C LEU A 112 3.50 -6.69 17.59
N ASP A 113 3.80 -7.07 18.83
CA ASP A 113 2.88 -7.81 19.67
C ASP A 113 2.11 -6.88 20.63
N VAL A 114 0.81 -6.69 20.33
CA VAL A 114 -0.09 -5.84 21.11
C VAL A 114 -0.36 -6.40 22.50
N ALA A 115 -0.18 -7.71 22.73
CA ALA A 115 -0.39 -8.31 24.05
C ALA A 115 0.56 -7.74 25.14
N THR A 116 1.70 -7.18 24.72
CA THR A 116 2.68 -6.56 25.62
C THR A 116 2.33 -5.11 25.99
N TRP A 117 1.35 -4.51 25.31
CA TRP A 117 1.05 -3.09 25.46
C TRP A 117 0.08 -2.83 26.61
N THR A 118 0.56 -2.10 27.62
CA THR A 118 -0.26 -1.69 28.77
C THR A 118 -0.41 -0.18 28.87
N ARG A 119 0.55 0.56 28.31
CA ARG A 119 0.58 2.02 28.25
C ARG A 119 1.11 2.48 26.89
N GLU A 120 0.94 3.75 26.61
CA GLU A 120 1.36 4.34 25.34
C GLU A 120 2.87 4.27 25.14
N GLU A 121 3.66 4.39 26.20
CA GLU A 121 5.11 4.24 26.14
C GLU A 121 5.51 2.87 25.57
N ASN A 122 4.76 1.81 25.89
CA ASN A 122 5.04 0.47 25.37
C ASN A 122 4.90 0.40 23.86
N ILE A 123 3.96 1.13 23.25
CA ILE A 123 3.80 1.19 21.79
C ILE A 123 5.10 1.71 21.17
N TRP A 124 5.56 2.87 21.66
CA TRP A 124 6.70 3.56 21.08
C TRP A 124 8.00 2.81 21.31
N ILE A 125 8.16 2.18 22.47
CA ILE A 125 9.32 1.32 22.74
C ILE A 125 9.30 0.12 21.78
N SER A 126 8.18 -0.61 21.70
CA SER A 126 8.06 -1.78 20.82
C SER A 126 8.34 -1.43 19.36
N LEU A 127 7.82 -0.28 18.90
CA LEU A 127 8.08 0.19 17.54
C LEU A 127 9.58 0.46 17.33
N MET A 128 10.22 1.18 18.24
CA MET A 128 11.62 1.61 18.10
C MET A 128 12.63 0.46 18.22
N GLU A 129 12.29 -0.60 18.95
CA GLU A 129 13.11 -1.81 19.05
C GLU A 129 13.24 -2.53 17.70
N GLU A 130 12.23 -2.43 16.84
CA GLU A 130 12.22 -3.05 15.50
C GLU A 130 12.87 -2.19 14.41
N ILE A 131 13.02 -0.87 14.63
CA ILE A 131 13.56 0.06 13.62
C ILE A 131 14.99 -0.24 13.18
N PRO A 132 15.94 -0.63 14.06
CA PRO A 132 17.29 -1.00 13.65
C PRO A 132 17.34 -2.12 12.59
N ALA A 133 16.28 -2.91 12.46
CA ALA A 133 16.17 -3.94 11.44
C ALA A 133 15.76 -3.39 10.05
N ILE A 134 15.19 -2.18 9.98
CA ILE A 134 14.61 -1.59 8.77
C ILE A 134 15.44 -0.40 8.26
N GLY A 135 16.42 -0.72 7.42
CA GLY A 135 17.27 0.24 6.72
C GLY A 135 18.02 1.21 7.64
N GLU A 136 18.53 2.31 7.08
CA GLU A 136 19.34 3.30 7.82
C GLU A 136 18.52 4.30 8.64
N ILE A 137 17.36 3.92 9.21
CA ILE A 137 16.60 4.83 10.10
C ILE A 137 17.35 4.94 11.44
N ARG A 138 17.87 6.13 11.73
CA ARG A 138 18.63 6.37 12.97
C ARG A 138 17.72 6.80 14.11
N VAL A 139 17.62 5.96 15.13
CA VAL A 139 16.92 6.28 16.38
C VAL A 139 17.93 6.34 17.51
N ASP A 140 18.00 7.46 18.22
CA ASP A 140 18.73 7.55 19.48
C ASP A 140 17.75 7.29 20.63
N LEU A 141 17.84 6.10 21.22
CA LEU A 141 17.01 5.71 22.36
C LEU A 141 17.24 6.60 23.58
N ASN A 142 18.40 7.27 23.69
CA ASN A 142 18.67 8.19 24.80
C ASN A 142 17.79 9.46 24.74
N GLU A 143 17.24 9.81 23.58
CA GLU A 143 16.30 10.93 23.45
C GLU A 143 14.88 10.58 23.95
N MET A 144 14.57 9.29 24.18
CA MET A 144 13.26 8.81 24.60
C MET A 144 13.06 8.90 26.13
N VAL A 145 13.31 10.08 26.69
CA VAL A 145 13.26 10.33 28.14
C VAL A 145 11.82 10.44 28.67
N ASN A 146 10.87 10.91 27.84
CA ASN A 146 9.47 11.09 28.24
C ASN A 146 8.51 10.87 27.06
N LEU A 147 7.22 10.77 27.36
CA LEU A 147 6.21 10.47 26.35
C LEU A 147 6.14 11.51 25.22
N SER A 148 6.40 12.80 25.51
CA SER A 148 6.36 13.83 24.46
C SER A 148 7.54 13.71 23.50
N SER A 149 8.75 13.39 24.00
CA SER A 149 9.90 13.10 23.14
C SER A 149 9.71 11.81 22.35
N MET A 150 9.17 10.76 22.99
CA MET A 150 8.79 9.51 22.32
C MET A 150 7.82 9.74 21.15
N ARG A 151 6.72 10.45 21.37
CA ARG A 151 5.75 10.79 20.31
C ARG A 151 6.37 11.59 19.17
N ARG A 152 7.26 12.55 19.48
CA ARG A 152 7.98 13.34 18.47
C ARG A 152 8.87 12.45 17.60
N ILE A 153 9.65 11.57 18.22
CA ILE A 153 10.54 10.63 17.53
C ILE A 153 9.72 9.62 16.72
N ALA A 154 8.66 9.06 17.31
CA ALA A 154 7.73 8.16 16.66
C ALA A 154 7.13 8.76 15.39
N ARG A 155 6.62 10.00 15.44
CA ARG A 155 6.12 10.67 14.23
C ARG A 155 7.18 10.80 13.13
N ARG A 156 8.41 11.19 13.49
CA ARG A 156 9.51 11.27 12.53
C ARG A 156 9.79 9.92 11.87
N VAL A 157 9.93 8.87 12.69
CA VAL A 157 10.19 7.51 12.23
C VAL A 157 9.04 6.98 11.36
N LEU A 158 7.78 7.19 11.76
CA LEU A 158 6.62 6.77 10.98
C LEU A 158 6.55 7.48 9.62
N MET A 159 6.96 8.75 9.53
CA MET A 159 7.10 9.43 8.23
C MET A 159 8.18 8.78 7.37
N GLU A 160 9.35 8.49 7.93
CA GLU A 160 10.44 7.80 7.20
C GLU A 160 10.02 6.39 6.74
N LEU A 161 9.29 5.65 7.59
CA LEU A 161 8.72 4.35 7.25
C LEU A 161 7.69 4.44 6.13
N SER A 162 6.86 5.49 6.11
CA SER A 162 5.87 5.70 5.04
C SER A 162 6.54 5.98 3.69
N GLN A 163 7.65 6.72 3.67
CA GLN A 163 8.43 6.97 2.46
C GLN A 163 9.13 5.73 1.93
N LYS A 164 9.48 4.81 2.83
CA LYS A 164 10.07 3.52 2.47
C LYS A 164 9.02 2.47 2.12
N GLU A 165 7.72 2.76 2.21
CA GLU A 165 6.65 1.78 2.04
C GLU A 165 6.81 0.57 2.98
N ALA A 166 7.02 0.83 4.28
CA ALA A 166 7.15 -0.24 5.27
C ALA A 166 5.80 -0.86 5.65
N MET A 167 5.76 -2.18 5.80
CA MET A 167 4.59 -2.91 6.31
C MET A 167 4.71 -3.08 7.83
N ILE A 168 3.67 -2.68 8.58
CA ILE A 168 3.58 -2.94 10.03
C ILE A 168 2.47 -3.95 10.29
N VAL A 169 2.81 -5.06 10.92
CA VAL A 169 1.88 -6.15 11.28
C VAL A 169 1.66 -6.15 12.79
N LEU A 170 0.41 -5.94 13.21
CA LEU A 170 0.01 -6.02 14.62
C LEU A 170 -0.51 -7.41 14.95
N ARG A 171 0.15 -8.09 15.88
CA ARG A 171 -0.26 -9.40 16.43
C ARG A 171 -1.08 -9.24 17.69
N ASN A 172 -1.93 -10.23 17.95
CA ASN A 172 -2.73 -10.33 19.17
C ASN A 172 -3.61 -9.11 19.43
N VAL A 173 -4.09 -8.45 18.37
CA VAL A 173 -5.09 -7.38 18.48
C VAL A 173 -6.41 -8.00 18.97
N PRO A 174 -7.01 -7.50 20.07
CA PRO A 174 -8.25 -8.06 20.58
C PRO A 174 -9.37 -8.01 19.54
N GLY A 175 -10.07 -9.13 19.37
CA GLY A 175 -11.21 -9.22 18.45
C GLY A 175 -12.44 -8.48 18.97
N LYS A 176 -13.51 -8.43 18.15
CA LYS A 176 -14.77 -7.73 18.49
C LYS A 176 -15.34 -8.12 19.87
N THR A 177 -15.24 -9.40 20.24
CA THR A 177 -15.76 -9.92 21.52
C THR A 177 -14.83 -9.64 22.70
N GLU A 178 -13.53 -9.45 22.45
CA GLU A 178 -12.49 -9.23 23.46
C GLU A 178 -12.20 -7.74 23.68
N ALA A 179 -12.61 -6.89 22.74
CA ALA A 179 -12.42 -5.44 22.80
C ALA A 179 -13.06 -4.80 24.05
N THR A 180 -14.16 -5.36 24.56
CA THR A 180 -14.85 -4.86 25.76
C THR A 180 -14.05 -5.09 27.03
N THR A 181 -13.29 -6.20 27.11
CA THR A 181 -12.42 -6.53 28.25
C THR A 181 -11.01 -5.99 28.08
N ASN A 182 -10.58 -5.74 26.84
CA ASN A 182 -9.24 -5.24 26.49
C ASN A 182 -9.29 -3.83 25.86
N ALA A 183 -10.13 -2.95 26.40
CA ALA A 183 -10.35 -1.61 25.87
C ALA A 183 -9.06 -0.77 25.80
N THR A 184 -8.12 -0.97 26.74
CA THR A 184 -6.81 -0.32 26.72
C THR A 184 -6.01 -0.71 25.48
N ALA A 185 -5.88 -2.00 25.18
CA ALA A 185 -5.13 -2.46 24.00
C ALA A 185 -5.72 -1.90 22.70
N ILE A 186 -7.05 -1.88 22.58
CA ILE A 186 -7.75 -1.26 21.43
C ILE A 186 -7.43 0.23 21.33
N THR A 187 -7.43 0.95 22.45
CA THR A 187 -7.10 2.38 22.48
C THR A 187 -5.66 2.61 22.04
N LEU A 188 -4.72 1.77 22.48
CA LEU A 188 -3.30 1.84 22.10
C LEU A 188 -3.10 1.55 20.61
N VAL A 189 -3.77 0.54 20.06
CA VAL A 189 -3.79 0.28 18.60
C VAL A 189 -4.34 1.48 17.84
N ALA A 190 -5.42 2.10 18.32
CA ALA A 190 -5.99 3.28 17.69
C ALA A 190 -5.04 4.49 17.72
N ILE A 191 -4.28 4.68 18.80
CA ILE A 191 -3.24 5.73 18.89
C ILE A 191 -2.16 5.52 17.83
N LEU A 192 -1.65 4.29 17.68
CA LEU A 192 -0.66 3.97 16.66
C LEU A 192 -1.23 4.17 15.25
N ALA A 193 -2.43 3.63 14.97
CA ALA A 193 -3.08 3.78 13.68
C ALA A 193 -3.30 5.27 13.33
N SER A 194 -3.75 6.09 14.28
CA SER A 194 -3.90 7.53 14.08
C SER A 194 -2.57 8.19 13.72
N ALA A 195 -1.48 7.85 14.42
CA ALA A 195 -0.16 8.41 14.12
C ALA A 195 0.36 7.96 12.75
N MET A 196 0.09 6.72 12.33
CA MET A 196 0.41 6.23 10.99
C MET A 196 -0.38 6.96 9.90
N ALA A 197 -1.68 7.16 10.12
CA ALA A 197 -2.53 7.89 9.19
C ALA A 197 -2.05 9.34 8.98
N GLU A 198 -1.66 10.01 10.06
CA GLU A 198 -1.08 11.35 10.01
C GLU A 198 0.25 11.36 9.24
N ALA A 199 1.16 10.42 9.54
CA ALA A 199 2.44 10.32 8.85
C ALA A 199 2.28 10.09 7.34
N TRP A 200 1.34 9.21 6.95
CA TRP A 200 1.01 8.93 5.56
C TRP A 200 0.50 10.17 4.83
N LYS A 201 -0.46 10.91 5.42
CA LYS A 201 -1.00 12.15 4.84
C LYS A 201 0.07 13.20 4.60
N VAL A 202 0.99 13.38 5.55
CA VAL A 202 2.08 14.36 5.43
C VAL A 202 3.06 13.95 4.32
N SER A 203 3.40 12.66 4.22
CA SER A 203 4.26 12.14 3.15
C SER A 203 3.63 12.36 1.77
N TYR A 204 2.36 12.00 1.61
CA TYR A 204 1.61 12.21 0.37
C TYR A 204 1.60 13.68 -0.05
N ASN A 205 1.25 14.60 0.88
CA ASN A 205 1.21 16.03 0.58
C ASN A 205 2.58 16.62 0.20
N ASN A 206 3.68 16.09 0.75
CA ASN A 206 5.02 16.56 0.38
C ASN A 206 5.42 16.13 -1.03
N ILE A 207 4.97 14.96 -1.49
CA ILE A 207 5.25 14.48 -2.85
C ILE A 207 4.54 15.37 -3.89
N TYR A 208 3.29 15.77 -3.63
CA TYR A 208 2.49 16.56 -4.59
C TYR A 208 2.67 18.08 -4.52
N ASN A 209 3.24 18.64 -3.46
CA ASN A 209 3.53 20.08 -3.35
C ASN A 209 4.99 20.45 -3.71
N SER A 210 5.79 19.49 -4.16
CA SER A 210 7.19 19.70 -4.54
C SER A 210 7.39 19.87 -6.06
N GLU A 211 6.30 19.96 -6.85
CA GLU A 211 6.31 20.30 -8.28
C GLU A 211 6.03 21.79 -8.54
#